data_AF-A0AA41Y109-F1
#
_entry.id   AF-A0AA41Y109-F1
#
_cell.length_a   1.000
_cell.length_b   1.000
_cell.length_c   1.000
_cell.angle_alpha   90.00
_cell.angle_beta   90.00
_cell.angle_gamma   90.00
#
_symmetry.space_group_name_H-M   'P 1'
#
loop_
_entity.id
_entity.type
_entity.pdbx_description
1 polymer ?
#
loop_
_entity_poly.entity_id
_entity_poly.type
_entity_poly.pdbx_seq_one_letter_code
_entity_poly.pdbx_strand_id
1 'polypeptide(L)'
;MSIDIETTLQKAYPDFDVLLKSRPATHYKVYKIPKRTIGYRIIAQPTSRVKAIQRDIIEILKQHTHIHDAATAYVDGKNILDNAKIHQNSVYLLKLDLVNFFNKITPELLFKALARKKLDISDTNKNLLKQFCFWNRTKRKNGALVLSVGAPSSPFISNIVMSSFDEEISSFCLSNKINYSRYADDLTFSTNERDVLGLVHQKVKLTLLYFFGSRIIINNNKIVYSSKAHNRHVTGVTLTNNNKLSIGRERKRYIASLVFKFKEGKLSSVDINHLRGLIGFAHNIEPTFIERLEKKYGKSTIESIKKYSEGG
;
A
#
# COMPACT_ATOMS: atom_id res chain seq x y z
N MET A 1 -14.07 6.43 -25.74
CA MET A 1 -13.29 7.55 -25.19
C MET A 1 -11.83 7.14 -25.32
N SER A 2 -11.04 7.85 -26.13
CA SER A 2 -9.63 7.51 -26.37
C SER A 2 -8.77 8.26 -25.34
N ILE A 3 -7.93 7.53 -24.59
CA ILE A 3 -6.99 8.16 -23.66
C ILE A 3 -5.82 8.71 -24.48
N ASP A 4 -5.59 10.02 -24.49
CA ASP A 4 -4.51 10.66 -25.24
C ASP A 4 -3.28 10.95 -24.36
N ILE A 5 -2.49 9.91 -24.10
CA ILE A 5 -1.27 10.01 -23.28
C ILE A 5 -0.15 10.68 -24.08
N GLU A 6 0.07 10.26 -25.32
CA GLU A 6 1.17 10.71 -26.18
C GLU A 6 1.17 12.23 -26.38
N THR A 7 0.07 12.81 -26.88
CA THR A 7 0.01 14.24 -27.19
C THR A 7 0.21 15.08 -25.93
N THR A 8 -0.34 14.63 -24.80
CA THR A 8 -0.20 15.31 -23.51
C THR A 8 1.26 15.33 -23.05
N LEU A 9 1.96 14.19 -23.16
CA LEU A 9 3.36 14.10 -22.77
C LEU A 9 4.29 14.84 -23.75
N GLN A 10 4.05 14.78 -25.06
CA GLN A 10 4.85 15.52 -26.04
C GLN A 10 4.80 17.03 -25.79
N LYS A 11 3.62 17.57 -25.45
CA LYS A 11 3.46 18.99 -25.11
C LYS A 11 4.19 19.37 -23.82
N ALA A 12 4.15 18.52 -22.80
CA ALA A 12 4.75 18.80 -21.49
C ALA A 12 6.27 18.54 -21.44
N TYR A 13 6.82 17.73 -22.36
CA TYR A 13 8.20 17.25 -22.34
C TYR A 13 8.86 17.48 -23.70
N PRO A 14 9.59 18.59 -23.93
CA PRO A 14 10.20 18.89 -25.23
C PRO A 14 11.19 17.82 -25.74
N ASP A 15 11.82 17.08 -24.84
CA ASP A 15 12.76 15.99 -25.10
C ASP A 15 12.10 14.60 -25.11
N PHE A 16 10.77 14.52 -25.15
CA PHE A 16 10.01 13.27 -24.97
C PHE A 16 10.47 12.14 -25.88
N ASP A 17 10.67 12.41 -27.18
CA ASP A 17 11.06 11.37 -28.14
C ASP A 17 12.48 10.85 -27.89
N VAL A 18 13.40 11.73 -27.48
CA VAL A 18 14.77 11.36 -27.09
C VAL A 18 14.72 10.47 -25.85
N LEU A 19 13.91 10.85 -24.87
CA LEU A 19 13.73 10.08 -23.65
C LEU A 19 13.08 8.72 -23.93
N LEU A 20 12.07 8.64 -24.79
CA LEU A 20 11.42 7.38 -25.15
C LEU A 20 12.42 6.41 -25.82
N LYS A 21 13.27 6.92 -26.73
CA LYS A 21 14.33 6.13 -27.39
C LYS A 21 15.38 5.60 -26.42
N SER A 22 15.62 6.31 -25.31
CA SER A 22 16.59 5.91 -24.27
C SER A 22 16.15 4.71 -23.39
N ARG A 23 14.95 4.16 -23.60
CA ARG A 23 14.37 3.03 -22.85
C ARG A 23 14.17 3.33 -21.35
N PRO A 24 13.24 4.24 -21.00
CA PRO A 24 12.96 4.69 -19.63
C PRO A 24 12.74 3.56 -18.61
N ALA A 25 12.24 2.40 -19.05
CA ALA A 25 12.06 1.22 -18.22
C ALA A 25 13.36 0.72 -17.57
N THR A 26 14.53 1.14 -18.06
CA THR A 26 15.84 0.80 -17.51
C THR A 26 16.43 1.87 -16.59
N HIS A 27 15.81 3.05 -16.52
CA HIS A 27 16.27 4.23 -15.77
C HIS A 27 15.87 4.18 -14.29
N TYR A 28 16.31 3.13 -13.61
CA TYR A 28 15.98 2.86 -12.22
C TYR A 28 17.24 2.65 -11.37
N LYS A 29 17.31 3.35 -10.24
CA LYS A 29 18.28 3.10 -9.17
C LYS A 29 17.75 2.00 -8.27
N VAL A 30 18.57 0.97 -8.03
CA VAL A 30 18.18 -0.19 -7.23
C VAL A 30 18.97 -0.19 -5.92
N TYR A 31 18.27 -0.36 -4.80
CA TYR A 31 18.88 -0.53 -3.48
C TYR A 31 18.06 -1.49 -2.63
N LYS A 32 18.66 -1.98 -1.55
CA LYS A 32 18.06 -2.97 -0.65
C LYS A 32 17.72 -2.32 0.68
N ILE A 33 16.54 -2.62 1.22
CA ILE A 33 16.13 -2.26 2.59
C ILE A 33 15.99 -3.57 3.39
N PRO A 34 16.59 -3.70 4.58
CA PRO A 34 16.35 -4.84 5.45
C PRO A 34 14.86 -5.03 5.73
N LYS A 35 14.36 -6.27 5.64
CA LYS A 35 13.02 -6.58 6.14
C LYS A 35 13.04 -6.52 7.68
N ARG A 36 11.87 -6.35 8.30
CA ARG A 36 11.72 -6.49 9.77
C ARG A 36 12.07 -7.91 10.24
N THR A 37 11.85 -8.88 9.37
CA THR A 37 12.27 -10.27 9.54
C THR A 37 13.57 -10.50 8.79
N ILE A 38 13.78 -11.69 8.22
CA ILE A 38 14.99 -12.03 7.49
C ILE A 38 14.93 -11.54 6.04
N GLY A 39 16.09 -11.13 5.52
CA GLY A 39 16.31 -10.80 4.12
C GLY A 39 16.06 -9.32 3.77
N TYR A 40 15.93 -9.05 2.47
CA TYR A 40 15.90 -7.70 1.94
C TYR A 40 14.67 -7.46 1.06
N ARG A 41 14.16 -6.22 1.09
CA ARG A 41 13.22 -5.68 0.10
C ARG A 41 14.04 -4.91 -0.94
N ILE A 42 13.91 -5.31 -2.21
CA ILE A 42 14.50 -4.59 -3.32
C ILE A 42 13.61 -3.39 -3.63
N ILE A 43 14.18 -2.20 -3.60
CA ILE A 43 13.55 -0.96 -4.06
C ILE A 43 14.17 -0.62 -5.40
N ALA A 44 13.33 -0.41 -6.41
CA ALA A 44 13.74 0.09 -7.71
C ALA A 44 13.03 1.43 -7.94
N GLN A 45 13.79 2.50 -7.83
CA GLN A 45 13.30 3.87 -7.86
C GLN A 45 13.64 4.50 -9.22
N PRO A 46 12.65 5.02 -9.96
CA PRO A 46 12.91 5.71 -11.22
C PRO A 46 13.68 7.01 -11.00
N THR A 47 14.39 7.47 -12.03
CA THR A 47 15.00 8.81 -12.03
C THR A 47 13.94 9.91 -11.87
N SER A 48 14.35 11.09 -11.42
CA SER A 48 13.42 12.21 -11.22
C SER A 48 12.62 12.56 -12.47
N ARG A 49 13.23 12.46 -13.66
CA ARG A 49 12.56 12.69 -14.94
C ARG A 49 11.46 11.66 -15.22
N VAL A 50 11.75 10.37 -15.04
CA VAL A 50 10.76 9.30 -15.23
C VAL A 50 9.64 9.41 -14.18
N LYS A 51 9.95 9.81 -12.94
CA LYS A 51 8.92 10.07 -11.92
C LYS A 51 7.97 11.19 -12.31
N ALA A 52 8.44 12.27 -12.94
CA ALA A 52 7.59 13.37 -13.39
C ALA A 52 6.56 12.84 -14.41
N ILE A 53 7.03 12.16 -15.46
CA ILE A 53 6.16 11.56 -16.49
C ILE A 53 5.19 10.55 -15.89
N GLN A 54 5.65 9.69 -14.96
CA GLN A 54 4.78 8.74 -14.28
C GLN A 54 3.63 9.44 -13.54
N ARG A 55 3.85 10.60 -12.93
CA ARG A 55 2.78 11.36 -12.25
C ARG A 55 1.78 11.91 -13.25
N ASP A 56 2.24 12.47 -14.36
CA ASP A 56 1.34 13.01 -15.38
C ASP A 56 0.51 11.89 -16.03
N ILE A 57 1.11 10.73 -16.29
CA ILE A 57 0.37 9.53 -16.74
C ILE A 57 -0.70 9.12 -15.72
N ILE A 58 -0.40 9.15 -14.41
CA ILE A 58 -1.38 8.82 -13.37
C ILE A 58 -2.56 9.79 -13.42
N GLU A 59 -2.30 11.10 -13.54
CA GLU A 59 -3.37 12.11 -13.60
C GLU A 59 -4.27 11.91 -14.83
N ILE A 60 -3.70 11.57 -15.99
CA ILE A 60 -4.49 11.23 -17.18
C ILE A 60 -5.33 9.96 -16.93
N LEU A 61 -4.75 8.91 -16.36
CA LEU A 61 -5.46 7.67 -16.11
C LEU A 61 -6.55 7.81 -15.03
N LYS A 62 -6.36 8.65 -14.01
CA LYS A 62 -7.35 8.95 -12.97
C LYS A 62 -8.65 9.52 -13.55
N GLN A 63 -8.57 10.32 -14.62
CA GLN A 63 -9.75 10.87 -15.28
C GLN A 63 -10.65 9.80 -15.91
N HIS A 64 -10.09 8.62 -16.20
CA HIS A 64 -10.77 7.55 -16.94
C HIS A 64 -11.01 6.31 -16.09
N THR A 65 -10.38 6.20 -14.92
CA THR A 65 -10.42 5.00 -14.08
C THR A 65 -10.82 5.33 -12.65
N HIS A 66 -11.75 4.54 -12.13
CA HIS A 66 -12.10 4.55 -10.71
C HIS A 66 -11.39 3.41 -9.98
N ILE A 67 -10.88 3.69 -8.78
CA ILE A 67 -10.33 2.68 -7.87
C ILE A 67 -11.48 2.07 -7.08
N HIS A 68 -11.56 0.74 -7.03
CA HIS A 68 -12.61 0.06 -6.27
C HIS A 68 -12.57 0.41 -4.77
N ASP A 69 -13.72 0.57 -4.13
CA ASP A 69 -13.84 1.05 -2.74
C ASP A 69 -13.16 0.16 -1.70
N ALA A 70 -13.10 -1.14 -1.96
CA ALA A 70 -12.39 -2.10 -1.12
C ALA A 70 -10.88 -1.82 -1.06
N ALA A 71 -10.31 -1.15 -2.07
CA ALA A 71 -8.92 -0.73 -2.04
C ALA A 71 -8.76 0.50 -1.13
N THR A 72 -7.94 0.36 -0.10
CA THR A 72 -7.70 1.41 0.90
C THR A 72 -6.27 1.94 0.86
N ALA A 73 -5.34 1.20 0.24
CA ALA A 73 -3.98 1.67 0.02
C ALA A 73 -3.91 2.62 -1.17
N TYR A 74 -3.15 3.70 -1.00
CA TYR A 74 -2.83 4.67 -2.06
C TYR A 74 -4.07 5.37 -2.65
N VAL A 75 -5.09 5.54 -1.80
CA VAL A 75 -6.29 6.30 -2.11
C VAL A 75 -6.23 7.60 -1.31
N ASP A 76 -6.43 8.73 -1.98
CA ASP A 76 -6.38 10.04 -1.36
C ASP A 76 -7.40 10.12 -0.20
N GLY A 77 -6.96 10.64 0.94
CA GLY A 77 -7.77 10.76 2.16
C GLY A 77 -7.95 9.47 2.97
N LYS A 78 -7.58 8.28 2.46
CA LYS A 78 -7.60 7.02 3.24
C LYS A 78 -6.23 6.75 3.87
N ASN A 79 -6.23 6.25 5.09
CA ASN A 79 -5.02 5.79 5.77
C ASN A 79 -5.20 4.40 6.40
N ILE A 80 -4.14 3.90 7.06
CA ILE A 80 -4.16 2.57 7.70
C ILE A 80 -5.21 2.43 8.81
N LEU A 81 -5.62 3.54 9.44
CA LEU A 81 -6.69 3.57 10.43
C LEU A 81 -8.03 3.31 9.76
N ASP A 82 -8.29 3.95 8.63
CA ASP A 82 -9.55 3.76 7.88
C ASP A 82 -9.68 2.32 7.38
N ASN A 83 -8.58 1.73 6.93
CA ASN A 83 -8.53 0.31 6.61
C ASN A 83 -8.88 -0.58 7.83
N ALA A 84 -8.31 -0.26 9.00
CA ALA A 84 -8.57 -1.02 10.23
C ALA A 84 -10.01 -0.83 10.76
N LYS A 85 -10.60 0.37 10.61
CA LYS A 85 -11.97 0.69 11.06
C LYS A 85 -13.00 -0.26 10.45
N ILE A 86 -12.83 -0.66 9.19
CA ILE A 86 -13.73 -1.61 8.48
C ILE A 86 -13.92 -2.91 9.27
N HIS A 87 -12.88 -3.35 10.00
CA HIS A 87 -12.85 -4.63 10.69
C HIS A 87 -13.00 -4.53 12.21
N GLN A 88 -13.13 -3.32 12.76
CA GLN A 88 -13.01 -3.06 14.21
C GLN A 88 -14.06 -3.80 15.06
N ASN A 89 -15.27 -3.96 14.50
CA ASN A 89 -16.43 -4.51 15.20
C ASN A 89 -16.63 -6.01 14.97
N SER A 90 -15.81 -6.62 14.10
CA SER A 90 -15.92 -8.06 13.81
C SER A 90 -15.33 -8.90 14.94
N VAL A 91 -15.64 -10.19 15.02
CA VAL A 91 -15.05 -11.14 15.96
C VAL A 91 -13.90 -11.91 15.31
N TYR A 92 -14.14 -12.46 14.13
CA TYR A 92 -13.20 -13.29 13.37
C TYR A 92 -12.51 -12.48 12.28
N LEU A 93 -11.24 -12.79 12.03
CA LEU A 93 -10.37 -12.12 11.07
C LEU A 93 -9.59 -13.17 10.27
N LEU A 94 -9.55 -13.01 8.96
CA LEU A 94 -8.64 -13.70 8.05
C LEU A 94 -7.82 -12.66 7.31
N LYS A 95 -6.50 -12.84 7.27
CA LYS A 95 -5.59 -12.05 6.44
C LYS A 95 -4.84 -12.94 5.48
N LEU A 96 -4.77 -12.48 4.24
CA LEU A 96 -4.01 -13.10 3.17
C LEU A 96 -3.01 -12.07 2.62
N ASP A 97 -1.81 -12.50 2.30
CA ASP A 97 -0.74 -11.67 1.70
C ASP A 97 -0.43 -12.21 0.30
N LEU A 98 -0.12 -11.34 -0.66
CA LEU A 98 0.23 -11.75 -2.02
C LEU A 98 1.75 -11.76 -2.25
N VAL A 99 2.27 -12.83 -2.86
CA VAL A 99 3.72 -13.01 -3.02
C VAL A 99 4.31 -12.01 -4.03
N ASN A 100 5.26 -11.18 -3.57
CA ASN A 100 6.03 -10.24 -4.41
C ASN A 100 5.15 -9.39 -5.34
N PHE A 101 3.99 -8.95 -4.84
CA PHE A 101 2.87 -8.38 -5.58
C PHE A 101 3.24 -7.47 -6.75
N PHE A 102 3.93 -6.35 -6.51
CA PHE A 102 4.33 -5.43 -7.58
C PHE A 102 5.16 -6.12 -8.68
N ASN A 103 6.09 -7.00 -8.31
CA ASN A 103 6.94 -7.70 -9.27
C ASN A 103 6.21 -8.83 -10.01
N LYS A 104 4.94 -9.09 -9.71
CA LYS A 104 4.09 -10.04 -10.45
C LYS A 104 3.13 -9.35 -11.41
N ILE A 105 2.96 -8.04 -11.29
CA ILE A 105 2.12 -7.24 -12.19
C ILE A 105 2.91 -6.86 -13.44
N THR A 106 2.45 -7.33 -14.60
CA THR A 106 3.04 -7.06 -15.92
C THR A 106 2.18 -6.09 -16.73
N PRO A 107 2.71 -5.49 -17.81
CA PRO A 107 1.92 -4.63 -18.69
C PRO A 107 0.66 -5.32 -19.24
N GLU A 108 0.75 -6.62 -19.56
CA GLU A 108 -0.37 -7.38 -20.09
C GLU A 108 -1.52 -7.49 -19.09
N LEU A 109 -1.23 -7.56 -17.78
CA LEU A 109 -2.27 -7.55 -16.75
C LEU A 109 -2.96 -6.17 -16.67
N LEU A 110 -2.22 -5.08 -16.83
CA LEU A 110 -2.79 -3.73 -16.91
C LEU A 110 -3.72 -3.60 -18.13
N PHE A 111 -3.27 -4.00 -19.32
CA PHE A 111 -4.10 -3.85 -20.51
C PHE A 111 -5.35 -4.73 -20.45
N LYS A 112 -5.26 -5.95 -19.91
CA LYS A 112 -6.44 -6.78 -19.64
C LYS A 112 -7.40 -6.11 -18.65
N ALA A 113 -6.89 -5.45 -17.62
CA ALA A 113 -7.72 -4.73 -16.66
C ALA A 113 -8.42 -3.51 -17.29
N LEU A 114 -7.70 -2.71 -18.08
CA LEU A 114 -8.27 -1.56 -18.80
C LEU A 114 -9.33 -2.00 -19.83
N ALA A 115 -9.05 -3.07 -20.58
CA ALA A 115 -10.00 -3.63 -21.54
C ALA A 115 -11.31 -4.11 -20.87
N ARG A 116 -11.24 -4.73 -19.69
CA ARG A 116 -12.45 -5.10 -18.91
C ARG A 116 -13.28 -3.88 -18.50
N LYS A 117 -12.64 -2.74 -18.28
CA LYS A 117 -13.30 -1.44 -18.04
C LYS A 117 -13.75 -0.74 -19.33
N LYS A 118 -13.71 -1.42 -20.48
CA LYS A 118 -14.05 -0.87 -21.80
C LYS A 118 -13.21 0.37 -22.18
N LEU A 119 -11.99 0.45 -21.64
CA LEU A 119 -11.01 1.46 -22.02
C LEU A 119 -10.08 0.86 -23.06
N ASP A 120 -10.29 1.27 -24.32
CA ASP A 120 -9.39 0.91 -25.40
C ASP A 120 -8.16 1.84 -25.40
N ILE A 121 -6.98 1.23 -25.49
CA ILE A 121 -5.70 1.93 -25.44
C ILE A 121 -4.96 1.64 -26.74
N SER A 122 -4.64 2.70 -27.47
CA SER A 122 -3.85 2.61 -28.71
C SER A 122 -2.52 1.91 -28.46
N ASP A 123 -1.97 1.24 -29.47
CA ASP A 123 -0.69 0.54 -29.32
C ASP A 123 0.46 1.49 -28.97
N THR A 124 0.40 2.74 -29.44
CA THR A 124 1.33 3.79 -29.02
C THR A 124 1.26 4.02 -27.51
N ASN A 125 0.06 4.25 -26.96
CA ASN A 125 -0.11 4.47 -25.52
C ASN A 125 0.23 3.21 -24.70
N LYS A 126 -0.03 2.00 -25.21
CA LYS A 126 0.46 0.76 -24.59
C LYS A 126 2.00 0.75 -24.51
N ASN A 127 2.70 1.16 -25.56
CA ASN A 127 4.15 1.23 -25.54
C ASN A 127 4.66 2.29 -24.55
N LEU A 128 4.02 3.45 -24.48
CA LEU A 128 4.35 4.49 -23.49
C LEU A 128 4.18 3.98 -22.06
N LEU A 129 3.05 3.35 -21.75
CA LEU A 129 2.80 2.75 -20.44
C LEU A 129 3.85 1.69 -20.09
N LYS A 130 4.20 0.80 -21.04
CA LYS A 130 5.29 -0.19 -20.86
C LYS A 130 6.62 0.47 -20.51
N GLN A 131 7.00 1.51 -21.25
CA GLN A 131 8.31 2.16 -21.09
C GLN A 131 8.40 2.99 -19.81
N PHE A 132 7.35 3.74 -19.48
CA PHE A 132 7.40 4.70 -18.39
C PHE A 132 6.90 4.13 -17.07
N CYS A 133 5.93 3.21 -17.04
CA CYS A 133 5.31 2.78 -15.78
C CYS A 133 5.81 1.44 -15.26
N PHE A 134 6.49 0.66 -16.09
CA PHE A 134 7.07 -0.64 -15.72
C PHE A 134 8.59 -0.57 -15.83
N TRP A 135 9.26 -1.36 -15.00
CA TRP A 135 10.71 -1.41 -14.98
C TRP A 135 11.21 -2.76 -15.47
N ASN A 136 12.34 -2.71 -16.17
CA ASN A 136 13.06 -3.85 -16.65
C ASN A 136 14.15 -4.23 -15.66
N ARG A 137 13.88 -5.22 -14.82
CA ARG A 137 14.80 -5.64 -13.77
C ARG A 137 16.14 -6.16 -14.28
N THR A 138 16.17 -6.77 -15.47
CA THR A 138 17.39 -7.36 -16.03
C THR A 138 18.20 -6.36 -16.86
N LYS A 139 17.62 -5.21 -17.20
CA LYS A 139 18.17 -4.20 -18.13
C LYS A 139 18.50 -4.75 -19.53
N ARG A 140 18.08 -5.98 -19.85
CA ARG A 140 18.30 -6.60 -21.17
C ARG A 140 17.35 -6.02 -22.21
N LYS A 141 17.64 -6.18 -23.52
CA LYS A 141 16.77 -5.68 -24.60
C LYS A 141 15.32 -6.19 -24.47
N ASN A 142 15.16 -7.49 -24.18
CA ASN A 142 13.87 -8.17 -24.05
C ASN A 142 13.59 -8.63 -22.61
N GLY A 143 14.03 -7.84 -21.62
CA GLY A 143 13.79 -8.15 -20.22
C GLY A 143 12.31 -8.03 -19.85
N ALA A 144 11.83 -8.89 -18.97
CA ALA A 144 10.47 -8.82 -18.47
C ALA A 144 10.21 -7.48 -17.76
N LEU A 145 9.08 -6.86 -18.10
CA LEU A 145 8.59 -5.63 -17.50
C LEU A 145 7.60 -5.94 -16.39
N VAL A 146 7.83 -5.35 -15.22
CA VAL A 146 6.97 -5.51 -14.04
C VAL A 146 6.84 -4.18 -13.30
N LEU A 147 5.95 -4.06 -12.33
CA LEU A 147 5.96 -2.90 -11.44
C LEU A 147 7.13 -2.97 -10.45
N SER A 148 7.55 -1.81 -9.94
CA SER A 148 8.56 -1.72 -8.87
C SER A 148 7.96 -1.19 -7.57
N VAL A 149 8.56 -1.62 -6.47
CA VAL A 149 8.49 -0.85 -5.23
C VAL A 149 9.40 0.37 -5.41
N GLY A 150 8.84 1.57 -5.31
CA GLY A 150 9.57 2.85 -5.42
C GLY A 150 9.22 3.72 -6.62
N ALA A 151 8.45 3.22 -7.58
CA ALA A 151 7.86 4.06 -8.64
C ALA A 151 6.52 4.67 -8.19
N PRO A 152 6.29 5.98 -8.40
CA PRO A 152 5.01 6.63 -8.09
C PRO A 152 3.81 6.05 -8.84
N SER A 153 4.01 5.46 -10.04
CA SER A 153 2.93 4.84 -10.82
C SER A 153 2.49 3.48 -10.31
N SER A 154 3.39 2.70 -9.71
CA SER A 154 3.10 1.32 -9.31
C SER A 154 1.89 1.19 -8.37
N PRO A 155 1.76 2.01 -7.31
CA PRO A 155 0.57 2.04 -6.45
C PRO A 155 -0.75 2.09 -7.21
N PHE A 156 -0.92 3.13 -8.03
CA PHE A 156 -2.16 3.41 -8.74
C PHE A 156 -2.47 2.32 -9.78
N ILE A 157 -1.46 1.91 -10.56
CA ILE A 157 -1.60 0.84 -11.56
C ILE A 157 -1.99 -0.48 -10.91
N SER A 158 -1.43 -0.80 -9.74
CA SER A 158 -1.78 -2.04 -9.03
C SER A 158 -3.25 -2.05 -8.59
N ASN A 159 -3.81 -0.90 -8.22
CA ASN A 159 -5.22 -0.78 -7.90
C ASN A 159 -6.12 -0.92 -9.14
N ILE A 160 -5.72 -0.38 -10.29
CA ILE A 160 -6.44 -0.61 -11.57
C ILE A 160 -6.48 -2.11 -11.88
N VAL A 161 -5.32 -2.78 -11.81
CA VAL A 161 -5.18 -4.22 -12.13
C VAL A 161 -6.07 -5.10 -11.23
N MET A 162 -6.21 -4.73 -9.96
CA MET A 162 -6.98 -5.48 -8.98
C MET A 162 -8.48 -5.17 -8.98
N SER A 163 -8.97 -4.16 -9.70
CA SER A 163 -10.37 -3.69 -9.62
C SER A 163 -11.40 -4.81 -9.83
N SER A 164 -11.33 -5.54 -10.94
CA SER A 164 -12.31 -6.60 -11.22
C SER A 164 -12.19 -7.79 -10.27
N PHE A 165 -11.00 -8.04 -9.72
CA PHE A 165 -10.83 -9.00 -8.64
C PHE A 165 -11.52 -8.51 -7.37
N ASP A 166 -11.36 -7.23 -7.02
CA ASP A 166 -12.00 -6.65 -5.85
C ASP A 166 -13.53 -6.63 -5.97
N GLU A 167 -14.07 -6.34 -7.16
CA GLU A 167 -15.51 -6.38 -7.45
C GLU A 167 -16.11 -7.76 -7.17
N GLU A 168 -15.48 -8.82 -7.68
CA GLU A 168 -15.90 -10.22 -7.49
C GLU A 168 -15.80 -10.66 -6.01
N ILE A 169 -14.70 -10.31 -5.35
CA ILE A 169 -14.50 -10.67 -3.94
C ILE A 169 -15.43 -9.88 -3.02
N SER A 170 -15.64 -8.59 -3.28
CA SER A 170 -16.60 -7.77 -2.54
C SER A 170 -18.02 -8.31 -2.66
N SER A 171 -18.43 -8.71 -3.87
CA SER A 171 -19.75 -9.29 -4.11
C SER A 171 -19.94 -10.58 -3.31
N PHE A 172 -18.95 -11.49 -3.38
CA PHE A 172 -18.96 -12.72 -2.57
C PHE A 172 -19.01 -12.42 -1.06
N CYS A 173 -18.21 -11.48 -0.58
CA CYS A 173 -18.14 -11.15 0.83
C CYS A 173 -19.47 -10.54 1.32
N LEU A 174 -20.09 -9.67 0.53
CA LEU A 174 -21.37 -9.06 0.84
C LEU A 174 -22.47 -10.11 1.03
N SER A 175 -22.58 -11.08 0.11
CA SER A 175 -23.56 -12.18 0.20
C SER A 175 -23.36 -13.08 1.42
N ASN A 176 -22.15 -13.11 2.00
CA ASN A 176 -21.79 -13.94 3.15
C ASN A 176 -21.61 -13.13 4.45
N LYS A 177 -22.02 -11.86 4.50
CA LYS A 177 -21.85 -10.97 5.67
C LYS A 177 -20.40 -10.88 6.15
N ILE A 178 -19.47 -10.74 5.20
CA ILE A 178 -18.04 -10.58 5.44
C ILE A 178 -17.63 -9.17 5.04
N ASN A 179 -16.90 -8.47 5.90
CA ASN A 179 -16.24 -7.23 5.55
C ASN A 179 -14.94 -7.55 4.81
N TYR A 180 -14.69 -6.89 3.69
CA TYR A 180 -13.48 -7.05 2.89
C TYR A 180 -12.79 -5.70 2.68
N SER A 181 -11.47 -5.69 2.81
CA SER A 181 -10.61 -4.59 2.37
C SER A 181 -9.31 -5.12 1.80
N ARG A 182 -8.70 -4.34 0.91
CA ARG A 182 -7.38 -4.59 0.34
C ARG A 182 -6.47 -3.39 0.55
N TYR A 183 -5.36 -3.62 1.23
CA TYR A 183 -4.30 -2.65 1.39
C TYR A 183 -3.07 -3.12 0.60
N ALA A 184 -2.96 -2.68 -0.65
CA ALA A 184 -1.96 -3.15 -1.60
C ALA A 184 -2.02 -4.68 -1.79
N ASP A 185 -1.03 -5.41 -1.26
CA ASP A 185 -0.91 -6.88 -1.27
C ASP A 185 -1.56 -7.59 -0.08
N ASP A 186 -1.95 -6.85 0.96
CA ASP A 186 -2.66 -7.38 2.13
C ASP A 186 -4.18 -7.38 1.88
N LEU A 187 -4.79 -8.56 1.89
CA LEU A 187 -6.23 -8.77 1.86
C LEU A 187 -6.73 -9.05 3.28
N THR A 188 -7.73 -8.31 3.75
CA THR A 188 -8.31 -8.48 5.09
C THR A 188 -9.80 -8.77 4.99
N PHE A 189 -10.20 -9.84 5.68
CA PHE A 189 -11.58 -10.29 5.76
C PHE A 189 -11.99 -10.41 7.21
N SER A 190 -13.19 -9.95 7.57
CA SER A 190 -13.67 -10.09 8.93
C SER A 190 -15.17 -10.33 8.99
N THR A 191 -15.62 -11.04 10.02
CA THR A 191 -17.05 -11.34 10.22
C THR A 191 -17.36 -11.59 11.70
N ASN A 192 -18.64 -11.57 12.04
CA ASN A 192 -19.15 -12.03 13.33
C ASN A 192 -19.68 -13.46 13.28
N GLU A 193 -19.87 -14.01 12.08
CA GLU A 193 -20.35 -15.38 11.87
C GLU A 193 -19.19 -16.39 12.02
N ARG A 194 -19.44 -17.51 12.70
CA ARG A 194 -18.44 -18.58 12.85
C ARG A 194 -18.27 -19.34 11.54
N ASP A 195 -17.06 -19.85 11.31
CA ASP A 195 -16.72 -20.82 10.25
C ASP A 195 -16.92 -20.39 8.78
N VAL A 196 -17.35 -19.16 8.52
CA VAL A 196 -17.53 -18.63 7.14
C VAL A 196 -16.19 -18.34 6.44
N LEU A 197 -15.15 -17.96 7.19
CA LEU A 197 -13.86 -17.53 6.62
C LEU A 197 -13.06 -18.66 5.93
N GLY A 198 -13.43 -19.93 6.13
CA GLY A 198 -12.83 -21.06 5.40
C GLY A 198 -13.09 -20.98 3.89
N LEU A 199 -14.33 -20.61 3.52
CA LEU A 199 -14.77 -20.47 2.13
C LEU A 199 -14.04 -19.32 1.40
N VAL A 200 -13.72 -18.25 2.13
CA VAL A 200 -13.05 -17.06 1.61
C VAL A 200 -11.69 -17.40 0.99
N HIS A 201 -10.88 -18.21 1.67
CA HIS A 201 -9.55 -18.56 1.18
C HIS A 201 -9.63 -19.26 -0.19
N GLN A 202 -10.52 -20.24 -0.34
CA GLN A 202 -10.72 -20.94 -1.60
C GLN A 202 -11.24 -20.00 -2.70
N LYS A 203 -12.23 -19.15 -2.38
CA LYS A 203 -12.77 -18.16 -3.31
C LYS A 203 -11.68 -17.21 -3.81
N VAL A 204 -10.85 -16.68 -2.92
CA VAL A 204 -9.73 -15.79 -3.29
C VAL A 204 -8.77 -16.51 -4.23
N LYS A 205 -8.37 -17.75 -3.91
CA LYS A 205 -7.46 -18.54 -4.75
C LYS A 205 -7.99 -18.75 -6.16
N LEU A 206 -9.27 -19.13 -6.29
CA LEU A 206 -9.91 -19.34 -7.60
C LEU A 206 -10.05 -18.03 -8.39
N THR A 207 -10.39 -16.94 -7.70
CA THR A 207 -10.57 -15.62 -8.33
C THR A 207 -9.23 -15.05 -8.80
N LEU A 208 -8.15 -15.22 -8.03
CA LEU A 208 -6.79 -14.88 -8.46
C LEU A 208 -6.38 -15.67 -9.72
N LEU A 209 -6.64 -16.98 -9.73
CA LEU A 209 -6.33 -17.84 -10.87
C LEU A 209 -7.09 -17.40 -12.13
N TYR A 210 -8.38 -17.07 -11.98
CA TYR A 210 -9.21 -16.60 -13.08
C TYR A 210 -8.69 -15.29 -13.70
N PHE A 211 -8.38 -14.27 -12.87
CA PHE A 211 -7.98 -12.96 -13.39
C PHE A 211 -6.50 -12.87 -13.80
N PHE A 212 -5.61 -13.60 -13.12
CA PHE A 212 -4.16 -13.41 -13.18
C PHE A 212 -3.36 -14.68 -13.52
N GLY A 213 -4.02 -15.83 -13.66
CA GLY A 213 -3.36 -17.12 -13.84
C GLY A 213 -2.47 -17.46 -12.64
N SER A 214 -1.32 -18.06 -12.89
CA SER A 214 -0.34 -18.42 -11.85
C SER A 214 0.59 -17.27 -11.42
N ARG A 215 0.36 -16.03 -11.90
CA ARG A 215 1.29 -14.91 -11.65
C ARG A 215 1.15 -14.32 -10.25
N ILE A 216 -0.08 -14.02 -9.84
CA ILE A 216 -0.40 -13.44 -8.52
C ILE A 216 -0.99 -14.56 -7.68
N ILE A 217 -0.30 -14.90 -6.59
CA ILE A 217 -0.66 -16.02 -5.72
C ILE A 217 -0.60 -15.62 -4.25
N ILE A 218 -1.38 -16.33 -3.43
CA ILE A 218 -1.38 -16.19 -1.98
C ILE A 218 -0.04 -16.68 -1.42
N ASN A 219 0.46 -15.95 -0.44
CA ASN A 219 1.59 -16.32 0.37
C ASN A 219 1.15 -17.22 1.52
N ASN A 220 1.24 -18.53 1.33
CA ASN A 220 0.79 -19.52 2.30
C ASN A 220 1.45 -19.37 3.69
N ASN A 221 2.67 -18.83 3.75
CA ASN A 221 3.40 -18.62 5.00
C ASN A 221 2.92 -17.40 5.81
N LYS A 222 2.00 -16.61 5.25
CA LYS A 222 1.47 -15.39 5.87
C LYS A 222 -0.05 -15.38 5.95
N ILE A 223 -0.68 -16.53 5.84
CA ILE A 223 -2.10 -16.68 6.13
C ILE A 223 -2.28 -16.57 7.63
N VAL A 224 -3.18 -15.69 8.07
CA VAL A 224 -3.46 -15.49 9.50
C VAL A 224 -4.95 -15.56 9.74
N TYR A 225 -5.36 -16.54 10.55
CA TYR A 225 -6.67 -16.60 11.18
C TYR A 225 -6.56 -16.08 12.61
N SER A 226 -7.49 -15.24 13.03
CA SER A 226 -7.51 -14.70 14.38
C SER A 226 -8.93 -14.39 14.84
N SER A 227 -9.14 -14.33 16.14
CA SER A 227 -10.41 -14.01 16.78
C SER A 227 -10.16 -13.12 18.00
N LYS A 228 -11.22 -12.71 18.72
CA LYS A 228 -11.07 -11.97 19.99
C LYS A 228 -10.31 -12.74 21.09
N ALA A 229 -10.10 -14.04 20.92
CA ALA A 229 -9.25 -14.84 21.81
C ALA A 229 -7.74 -14.53 21.62
N HIS A 230 -7.36 -13.91 20.50
CA HIS A 230 -5.97 -13.63 20.16
C HIS A 230 -5.78 -12.16 19.77
N ASN A 231 -4.51 -11.75 19.65
CA ASN A 231 -4.18 -10.41 19.18
C ASN A 231 -4.56 -10.28 17.70
N ARG A 232 -5.38 -9.26 17.41
CA ARG A 232 -5.84 -8.94 16.05
C ARG A 232 -5.20 -7.65 15.57
N HIS A 233 -4.66 -7.71 14.36
CA HIS A 233 -3.99 -6.56 13.74
C HIS A 233 -4.37 -6.42 12.27
N VAL A 234 -4.68 -5.21 11.84
CA VAL A 234 -4.91 -4.83 10.44
C VAL A 234 -3.94 -3.71 10.10
N THR A 235 -3.08 -3.89 9.10
CA THR A 235 -2.09 -2.89 8.63
C THR A 235 -1.28 -2.23 9.77
N GLY A 236 -0.92 -3.01 10.80
CA GLY A 236 -0.15 -2.54 11.96
C GLY A 236 -0.97 -1.83 13.06
N VAL A 237 -2.28 -1.69 12.89
CA VAL A 237 -3.23 -1.20 13.89
C VAL A 237 -3.82 -2.39 14.65
N THR A 238 -3.88 -2.30 15.98
CA THR A 238 -4.45 -3.34 16.85
C THR A 238 -5.95 -3.16 16.99
N LEU A 239 -6.72 -4.22 16.78
CA LEU A 239 -8.15 -4.27 17.06
C LEU A 239 -8.35 -4.83 18.47
N THR A 240 -8.75 -3.99 19.42
CA THR A 240 -8.94 -4.43 20.83
C THR A 240 -10.20 -5.29 20.97
N ASN A 241 -10.33 -6.00 22.10
CA ASN A 241 -11.51 -6.83 22.38
C ASN A 241 -12.78 -6.00 22.63
N ASN A 242 -12.58 -4.74 23.02
CA ASN A 242 -13.65 -3.74 23.24
C ASN A 242 -13.92 -2.91 21.97
N ASN A 243 -13.57 -3.44 20.79
CA ASN A 243 -13.81 -2.82 19.47
C ASN A 243 -13.20 -1.42 19.28
N LYS A 244 -12.15 -1.07 20.05
CA LYS A 244 -11.35 0.14 19.85
C LYS A 244 -10.10 -0.14 19.02
N LEU A 245 -9.63 0.87 18.29
CA LEU A 245 -8.35 0.85 17.59
C LEU A 245 -7.22 1.28 18.52
N SER A 246 -6.05 0.65 18.40
CA SER A 246 -4.91 0.91 19.27
C SER A 246 -3.59 0.71 18.55
N ILE A 247 -2.56 1.43 18.98
CA ILE A 247 -1.18 1.18 18.53
C ILE A 247 -0.55 -0.08 19.14
N GLY A 248 -1.25 -0.76 20.05
CA GLY A 248 -0.80 -1.99 20.72
C GLY A 248 0.05 -1.74 21.98
N ARG A 249 0.09 -2.73 22.88
CA ARG A 249 0.74 -2.61 24.20
C ARG A 249 2.25 -2.42 24.08
N GLU A 250 2.90 -3.17 23.20
CA GLU A 250 4.35 -3.12 22.99
C GLU A 250 4.79 -1.73 22.52
N ARG A 251 4.14 -1.19 21.47
CA ARG A 251 4.43 0.15 20.95
C ARG A 251 4.15 1.24 21.99
N LYS A 252 3.06 1.13 22.77
CA LYS A 252 2.78 2.06 23.89
C LYS A 252 3.91 2.07 24.92
N ARG A 253 4.41 0.90 25.33
CA ARG A 253 5.53 0.80 26.28
C ARG A 253 6.81 1.40 25.71
N TYR A 254 7.10 1.12 24.45
CA TYR A 254 8.28 1.65 23.77
C TYR A 254 8.25 3.19 23.69
N ILE A 255 7.12 3.77 23.27
CA ILE A 255 6.93 5.23 23.23
C ILE A 255 7.07 5.81 24.64
N ALA A 256 6.42 5.24 25.65
CA ALA A 256 6.51 5.74 27.02
C ALA A 256 7.96 5.70 27.57
N SER A 257 8.73 4.67 27.22
CA SER A 257 10.16 4.57 27.56
C SER A 257 10.98 5.69 26.90
N LEU A 258 10.74 5.96 25.62
CA LEU A 258 11.41 7.06 24.91
C LEU A 258 11.01 8.43 25.49
N VAL A 259 9.73 8.66 25.80
CA VAL A 259 9.29 9.92 26.46
C VAL A 259 9.98 10.11 27.81
N PHE A 260 10.13 9.04 28.59
CA PHE A 260 10.87 9.11 29.85
C PHE A 260 12.34 9.49 29.61
N LYS A 261 13.03 8.83 28.68
CA LYS A 261 14.41 9.16 28.32
C LYS A 261 14.57 10.59 27.79
N PHE A 262 13.59 11.08 27.03
CA PHE A 262 13.55 12.46 26.56
C PHE A 262 13.54 13.45 27.73
N LYS A 263 12.62 13.23 28.68
CA LYS A 263 12.48 14.07 29.88
C LYS A 263 13.77 14.11 30.70
N GLU A 264 14.51 13.01 30.72
CA GLU A 264 15.80 12.87 31.42
C GLU A 264 16.99 13.45 30.63
N GLY A 265 16.78 14.00 29.43
CA GLY A 265 17.86 14.49 28.57
C GLY A 265 18.75 13.39 27.98
N LYS A 266 18.27 12.13 27.94
CA LYS A 266 19.05 10.93 27.57
C LYS A 266 18.81 10.47 26.12
N LEU A 267 18.17 11.28 25.28
CA LEU A 267 17.94 10.95 23.86
C LEU A 267 18.84 11.77 22.94
N SER A 268 19.36 11.12 21.90
CA SER A 268 20.02 11.78 20.79
C SER A 268 19.01 12.56 19.92
N SER A 269 19.47 13.51 19.10
CA SER A 269 18.63 14.23 18.13
C SER A 269 17.91 13.29 17.15
N VAL A 270 18.58 12.20 16.75
CA VAL A 270 18.02 11.16 15.89
C VAL A 270 16.86 10.44 16.58
N ASP A 271 17.04 10.05 17.84
CA ASP A 271 16.00 9.38 18.63
C ASP A 271 14.82 10.31 18.94
N ILE A 272 15.06 11.61 19.12
CA ILE A 272 14.00 12.62 19.29
C ILE A 272 13.14 12.69 18.02
N ASN A 273 13.76 12.75 16.84
CA ASN A 273 13.04 12.76 15.58
C ASN A 273 12.24 11.46 15.37
N HIS A 274 12.81 10.31 15.73
CA HIS A 274 12.10 9.03 15.72
C HIS A 274 10.91 9.02 16.69
N LEU A 275 11.10 9.49 17.93
CA LEU A 275 10.03 9.62 18.93
C LEU A 275 8.91 10.56 18.45
N ARG A 276 9.25 11.69 17.82
CA ARG A 276 8.29 12.63 17.24
C ARG A 276 7.40 11.93 16.21
N GLY A 277 7.99 11.14 15.31
CA GLY A 277 7.25 10.33 14.36
C GLY A 277 6.32 9.31 15.03
N LEU A 278 6.78 8.64 16.08
CA LEU A 278 5.97 7.69 16.85
C LEU A 278 4.80 8.37 17.59
N ILE A 279 5.01 9.58 18.13
CA ILE A 279 3.94 10.37 18.76
C ILE A 279 2.92 10.80 17.71
N GLY A 280 3.34 11.30 16.53
CA GLY A 280 2.42 11.66 15.46
C GLY A 280 1.57 10.47 15.00
N PHE A 281 2.20 9.31 14.81
CA PHE A 281 1.50 8.06 14.50
C PHE A 281 0.51 7.65 15.60
N ALA A 282 0.93 7.71 16.87
CA ALA A 282 0.08 7.38 18.01
C ALA A 282 -1.08 8.35 18.18
N HIS A 283 -0.87 9.64 17.91
CA HIS A 283 -1.91 10.65 17.94
C HIS A 283 -2.99 10.39 16.88
N ASN A 284 -2.60 9.99 15.68
CA ASN A 284 -3.55 9.64 14.61
C ASN A 284 -4.42 8.42 15.01
N ILE A 285 -3.84 7.38 15.62
CA ILE A 285 -4.55 6.11 15.86
C ILE A 285 -5.25 6.04 17.22
N GLU A 286 -4.61 6.50 18.29
CA GLU A 286 -5.11 6.39 19.67
C GLU A 286 -4.84 7.72 20.42
N PRO A 287 -5.56 8.83 20.09
CA PRO A 287 -5.33 10.15 20.71
C PRO A 287 -5.33 10.12 22.25
N THR A 288 -6.21 9.32 22.84
CA THR A 288 -6.32 9.13 24.30
C THR A 288 -5.07 8.52 24.94
N PHE A 289 -4.19 7.87 24.17
CA PHE A 289 -2.87 7.48 24.65
C PHE A 289 -1.95 8.69 24.83
N ILE A 290 -2.02 9.68 23.94
CA ILE A 290 -1.25 10.93 24.05
C ILE A 290 -1.71 11.72 25.28
N GLU A 291 -3.00 11.85 25.51
CA GLU A 291 -3.55 12.50 26.71
C GLU A 291 -3.04 11.84 28.00
N ARG A 292 -2.90 10.50 28.03
CA ARG A 292 -2.31 9.79 29.17
C ARG A 292 -0.82 10.07 29.33
N LEU A 293 -0.07 10.21 28.24
CA LEU A 293 1.34 10.60 28.29
C LEU A 293 1.48 12.03 28.81
N GLU A 294 0.62 12.96 28.38
CA GLU A 294 0.60 14.35 28.85
C GLU A 294 0.31 14.42 30.36
N LYS A 295 -0.67 13.63 30.85
CA LYS A 295 -0.94 13.52 32.29
C LYS A 295 0.23 12.95 33.09
N LYS A 296 0.96 11.98 32.54
CA LYS A 296 2.04 11.28 33.24
C LYS A 296 3.38 12.02 33.22
N TYR A 297 3.73 12.62 32.09
CA TYR A 297 5.06 13.21 31.85
C TYR A 297 5.04 14.74 31.76
N GLY A 298 3.85 15.36 31.76
CA GLY A 298 3.64 16.80 31.62
C GLY A 298 3.29 17.18 30.18
N LYS A 299 2.31 18.08 30.02
CA LYS A 299 1.87 18.58 28.71
C LYS A 299 3.01 19.30 27.96
N SER A 300 3.75 20.16 28.67
CA SER A 300 4.91 20.88 28.13
C SER A 300 6.00 19.95 27.59
N THR A 301 6.23 18.81 28.24
CA THR A 301 7.18 17.77 27.77
C THR A 301 6.74 17.22 26.41
N ILE A 302 5.46 16.85 26.26
CA ILE A 302 4.94 16.29 25.01
C ILE A 302 4.90 17.34 23.91
N GLU A 303 4.55 18.59 24.23
CA GLU A 303 4.62 19.72 23.29
C GLU A 303 6.06 19.98 22.81
N SER A 304 7.05 19.91 23.71
CA SER A 304 8.47 20.07 23.37
C SER A 304 8.98 18.99 22.42
N ILE A 305 8.51 17.75 22.57
CA ILE A 305 8.82 16.67 21.61
C ILE A 305 8.23 16.99 20.22
N LYS A 306 7.02 17.57 20.18
CA LYS A 306 6.31 17.90 18.94
C LYS A 306 6.91 19.10 18.20
N LYS A 307 7.48 20.08 18.92
CA LYS A 307 8.15 21.24 18.30
C LYS A 307 9.37 20.78 17.51
N TYR A 308 9.55 21.35 16.32
CA TYR A 308 10.86 21.31 15.67
C TYR A 308 11.81 22.17 16.50
N SER A 309 13.03 21.70 16.69
CA SER A 309 14.12 22.58 17.07
C SER A 309 14.19 23.64 15.97
N GLU A 310 13.94 24.91 16.30
CA GLU A 310 14.25 25.99 15.37
C GLU A 310 15.75 25.95 15.08
N GLY A 311 16.11 25.66 13.82
CA GLY A 311 17.44 25.91 13.28
C GLY A 311 18.52 24.87 13.56
N GLY A 312 19.10 24.39 12.46
CA GLY A 312 20.33 23.62 12.36
C GLY A 312 20.60 23.36 10.88
#